data_AF-A0A318LJY7-F1
#
_entry.id   AF-A0A318LJY7-F1
#
_cell.length_a   1.000
_cell.length_b   1.000
_cell.length_c   1.000
_cell.angle_alpha   90.00
_cell.angle_beta   90.00
_cell.angle_gamma   90.00
#
_symmetry.space_group_name_H-M   'P 1'
#
loop_
_entity.id
_entity.type
_entity.pdbx_description
1 polymer ?
#
loop_
_entity_poly.entity_id
_entity_poly.type
_entity_poly.pdbx_seq_one_letter_code
_entity_poly.pdbx_strand_id
1 'polypeptide(L)'
;MRLRKLAAELGRPLTHLALAFVRAHPAVTSAIIGPRTHEQLADLLAGADLVLEDDVLDRIDEIVPPGTDLNPLDADYLPPSLTDPALRRRR
;
A
#
# COMPACT_ATOMS: atom_id res chain seq x y z
N MET A 1 -9.15 11.18 -3.39
CA MET A 1 -8.47 12.40 -3.88
C MET A 1 -7.03 12.52 -3.35
N ARG A 2 -6.76 12.37 -2.04
CA ARG A 2 -5.41 12.54 -1.45
C ARG A 2 -4.32 11.56 -1.95
N LEU A 3 -4.60 10.25 -1.97
CA LEU A 3 -3.61 9.26 -2.47
C LEU A 3 -3.24 9.45 -3.95
N ARG A 4 -4.19 9.90 -4.79
CA ARG A 4 -3.90 10.25 -6.20
C ARG A 4 -2.90 11.40 -6.30
N LYS A 5 -3.03 12.39 -5.41
CA LYS A 5 -2.10 13.52 -5.35
C LYS A 5 -0.70 13.06 -4.94
N LEU A 6 -0.61 12.23 -3.89
CA LEU A 6 0.66 11.64 -3.45
C LEU A 6 1.33 10.84 -4.59
N ALA A 7 0.57 9.99 -5.29
CA ALA A 7 1.10 9.25 -6.43
C ALA A 7 1.63 10.17 -7.54
N ALA A 8 0.89 11.24 -7.85
CA ALA A 8 1.31 12.23 -8.83
C ALA A 8 2.57 13.00 -8.43
N GLU A 9 2.73 13.34 -7.14
CA GLU A 9 3.96 13.96 -6.61
C GLU A 9 5.18 13.05 -6.76
N LEU A 10 4.99 11.73 -6.72
CA LEU A 10 6.04 10.72 -6.99
C LEU A 10 6.25 10.45 -8.48
N GLY A 11 5.46 11.06 -9.36
CA GLY A 11 5.49 10.79 -10.80
C GLY A 11 5.04 9.38 -11.16
N ARG A 12 4.19 8.74 -10.34
CA ARG A 12 3.74 7.36 -10.53
C ARG A 12 2.22 7.25 -10.66
N PRO A 13 1.71 6.26 -11.44
CA PRO A 13 0.31 5.89 -11.40
C PRO A 13 -0.12 5.46 -9.99
N LEU A 14 -1.38 5.73 -9.63
CA LEU A 14 -1.93 5.27 -8.34
C LEU A 14 -1.89 3.74 -8.21
N THR A 15 -2.06 3.02 -9.31
CA THR A 15 -1.98 1.55 -9.38
C THR A 15 -0.60 1.05 -8.94
N HIS A 16 0.47 1.74 -9.34
CA HIS A 16 1.85 1.40 -8.97
C HIS A 16 2.08 1.68 -7.48
N LEU A 17 1.63 2.84 -6.99
CA LEU A 17 1.70 3.18 -5.56
C LEU A 17 0.99 2.12 -4.70
N ALA A 18 -0.21 1.70 -5.11
CA ALA A 18 -0.98 0.69 -4.39
C ALA A 18 -0.28 -0.68 -4.37
N LEU A 19 0.27 -1.12 -5.52
CA LEU A 19 0.99 -2.39 -5.61
C LEU A 19 2.26 -2.38 -4.74
N ALA A 20 3.03 -1.29 -4.79
CA ALA A 20 4.23 -1.12 -3.99
C ALA A 20 3.93 -1.06 -2.48
N PHE A 21 2.85 -0.38 -2.08
CA PHE A 21 2.39 -0.35 -0.69
C PHE A 21 2.11 -1.76 -0.15
N VAL A 22 1.36 -2.58 -0.90
CA VAL A 22 1.06 -3.96 -0.49
C VAL A 22 2.35 -4.78 -0.33
N ARG A 23 3.30 -4.64 -1.26
CA ARG A 23 4.59 -5.35 -1.23
C ARG A 23 5.52 -4.89 -0.11
N ALA A 24 5.40 -3.64 0.35
CA ALA A 24 6.25 -3.08 1.41
C ALA A 24 6.06 -3.75 2.78
N HIS A 25 4.96 -4.48 2.99
CA HIS A 25 4.62 -5.08 4.28
C HIS A 25 5.25 -6.48 4.43
N PRO A 26 5.98 -6.76 5.53
CA PRO A 26 6.57 -8.07 5.78
C PRO A 26 5.56 -9.21 5.89
N ALA A 27 4.37 -8.93 6.44
CA ALA A 27 3.30 -9.92 6.63
C ALA A 27 2.60 -10.35 5.33
N VAL A 28 2.85 -9.66 4.21
CA VAL A 28 2.25 -9.98 2.91
C VAL A 28 3.21 -10.84 2.10
N THR A 29 2.85 -12.10 1.85
CA THR A 29 3.68 -13.01 1.03
C THR A 29 3.64 -12.64 -0.45
N SER A 30 2.46 -12.32 -0.97
CA SER A 30 2.26 -11.97 -2.38
C SER A 30 1.12 -10.97 -2.54
N ALA A 31 1.23 -10.13 -3.57
CA ALA A 31 0.15 -9.27 -4.01
C ALA A 31 -0.66 -9.98 -5.10
N ILE A 32 -1.97 -10.10 -4.90
CA ILE A 32 -2.88 -10.66 -5.91
C ILE A 32 -3.43 -9.50 -6.74
N ILE A 33 -3.26 -9.56 -8.07
CA ILE A 33 -3.78 -8.56 -9.00
C ILE A 33 -4.84 -9.19 -9.92
N GLY A 34 -5.90 -8.43 -10.22
CA GLY A 34 -7.01 -8.87 -11.06
C GLY A 34 -7.29 -7.95 -12.26
N PRO A 35 -6.33 -7.73 -13.17
CA PRO A 35 -6.56 -6.93 -14.37
C PRO A 35 -7.58 -7.60 -15.29
N ARG A 36 -8.46 -6.80 -15.89
CA ARG A 36 -9.47 -7.28 -16.87
C ARG A 36 -9.07 -7.04 -18.32
N THR A 37 -7.99 -6.29 -18.54
CA THR A 37 -7.44 -6.02 -19.87
C THR A 37 -5.93 -6.22 -19.86
N HIS A 38 -5.36 -6.46 -21.04
CA HIS A 38 -3.91 -6.60 -21.19
C HIS A 38 -3.16 -5.32 -20.81
N GLU A 39 -3.71 -4.16 -21.13
CA GLU A 39 -3.13 -2.86 -20.76
C GLU A 39 -3.04 -2.67 -19.24
N GLN A 40 -4.09 -3.07 -18.49
CA GLN A 40 -4.05 -3.03 -17.02
C GLN A 40 -2.99 -3.97 -16.46
N LEU A 41 -2.84 -5.16 -17.04
CA LEU A 41 -1.78 -6.10 -16.64
C LEU A 41 -0.40 -5.50 -16.90
N ALA A 42 -0.18 -4.96 -18.09
CA ALA A 42 1.09 -4.34 -18.46
C ALA A 42 1.44 -3.15 -17.55
N ASP A 43 0.47 -2.28 -17.26
CA ASP A 43 0.65 -1.16 -16.32
C ASP A 43 1.07 -1.65 -14.93
N LEU A 44 0.33 -2.60 -14.35
CA LEU A 44 0.64 -3.13 -13.01
C LEU A 44 2.02 -3.79 -12.95
N LEU A 45 2.40 -4.54 -14.00
CA LEU A 45 3.72 -5.16 -14.08
C LEU A 45 4.84 -4.12 -14.23
N ALA A 46 4.62 -3.02 -14.94
CA ALA A 46 5.61 -1.94 -15.06
C ALA A 46 5.92 -1.25 -13.72
N GLY A 47 4.97 -1.27 -12.79
CA GLY A 47 5.14 -0.78 -11.43
C GLY A 47 5.55 -1.83 -10.40
N ALA A 48 5.75 -3.09 -10.80
CA ALA A 48 5.90 -4.20 -9.86
C ALA A 48 7.13 -4.06 -8.96
N ASP A 49 8.23 -3.49 -9.47
CA ASP A 49 9.50 -3.33 -8.75
C ASP A 49 9.63 -1.99 -8.03
N LEU A 50 8.60 -1.14 -8.05
CA LEU A 50 8.61 0.11 -7.29
C LEU A 50 8.74 -0.21 -5.79
N VAL A 51 9.73 0.42 -5.16
CA VAL A 51 9.95 0.42 -3.71
C VAL A 51 9.53 1.79 -3.19
N LEU A 52 8.77 1.80 -2.09
CA LEU A 52 8.39 3.03 -1.40
C LEU A 52 9.34 3.25 -0.23
N GLU A 53 9.90 4.45 -0.15
CA GLU A 53 10.67 4.88 1.00
C GLU A 53 9.76 5.08 2.22
N ASP A 54 10.35 5.02 3.41
CA ASP A 54 9.62 5.10 4.68
C ASP A 54 8.80 6.38 4.81
N ASP A 55 9.32 7.52 4.32
CA ASP A 55 8.63 8.81 4.36
C ASP A 55 7.34 8.81 3.51
N VAL A 56 7.36 8.16 2.35
CA VAL A 56 6.17 7.99 1.50
C VAL A 56 5.14 7.12 2.21
N LEU A 57 5.59 6.05 2.85
CA LEU A 57 4.70 5.17 3.58
C LEU A 57 4.10 5.84 4.82
N ASP A 58 4.85 6.69 5.51
CA ASP A 58 4.36 7.50 6.63
C ASP A 58 3.30 8.50 6.15
N ARG A 59 3.51 9.13 4.99
CA ARG A 59 2.49 9.99 4.36
C ARG A 59 1.22 9.22 3.98
N ILE A 60 1.33 7.93 3.62
CA ILE A 60 0.14 7.09 3.39
C ILE A 60 -0.62 6.90 4.71
N ASP A 61 0.08 6.61 5.80
CA ASP A 61 -0.51 6.43 7.13
C ASP A 61 -1.20 7.72 7.62
N GLU A 62 -0.66 8.90 7.33
CA GLU A 62 -1.32 10.18 7.62
C GLU A 62 -2.63 10.37 6.83
N ILE A 63 -2.66 9.92 5.57
CA ILE A 63 -3.84 10.04 4.70
C ILE A 63 -4.91 9.02 5.12
N VAL A 64 -4.49 7.79 5.43
CA VAL A 64 -5.32 6.66 5.83
C VAL A 64 -4.68 6.01 7.06
N PRO A 65 -5.13 6.38 8.28
CA PRO A 65 -4.58 5.80 9.50
C PRO A 65 -4.69 4.27 9.52
N PRO A 66 -3.65 3.55 9.95
CA PRO A 66 -3.69 2.09 10.07
C PRO A 66 -4.79 1.67 11.06
N GLY A 67 -5.42 0.53 10.79
CA GLY A 67 -6.50 0.00 11.64
C GLY A 67 -7.89 0.59 11.39
N THR A 68 -8.06 1.34 10.30
CA THR A 68 -9.39 1.76 9.84
C THR A 68 -10.13 0.54 9.25
N ASP A 69 -11.08 -0.01 10.01
CA ASP A 69 -11.94 -1.13 9.57
C ASP A 69 -13.33 -0.63 9.13
N LEU A 70 -13.95 -1.34 8.19
CA LEU A 70 -15.33 -1.12 7.77
C LEU A 70 -16.33 -1.77 8.75
N ASN A 71 -15.93 -2.84 9.43
CA ASN A 71 -16.76 -3.53 10.41
C ASN A 71 -16.04 -3.61 11.77
N PRO A 72 -16.40 -2.77 12.74
CA PRO A 72 -15.75 -2.75 14.05
C PRO A 72 -15.84 -4.07 14.83
N LEU A 73 -16.79 -4.95 14.47
CA LEU A 73 -16.98 -6.23 15.13
C LEU A 73 -15.99 -7.31 14.67
N ASP A 74 -15.23 -7.08 13.60
CA ASP A 74 -14.20 -8.01 13.13
C ASP A 74 -12.83 -7.79 13.83
N ALA A 75 -12.74 -6.77 14.69
CA ALA A 75 -11.52 -6.39 15.40
C ALA A 75 -11.39 -7.09 16.77
N ASP A 76 -11.30 -8.42 16.76
CA ASP A 76 -11.06 -9.22 17.98
C ASP A 76 -9.63 -9.08 18.53
N TYR A 77 -8.70 -8.56 17.73
CA TYR A 77 -7.29 -8.40 18.07
C TYR A 77 -6.69 -7.15 17.41
N LEU A 78 -5.92 -6.39 18.20
CA LEU A 78 -5.17 -5.23 17.71
C LEU A 78 -3.68 -5.62 17.55
N PRO A 79 -3.18 -5.81 16.32
CA PRO A 79 -1.79 -6.20 16.12
C PRO A 79 -0.82 -5.04 16.45
N PRO A 80 0.38 -5.33 16.97
CA PRO A 80 1.41 -4.32 17.26
C PRO A 80 1.77 -3.45 16.05
N SER A 81 1.60 -3.96 14.82
CA SER A 81 1.83 -3.22 13.59
C SER A 81 0.94 -1.99 13.40
N LEU A 82 -0.16 -1.85 14.17
CA LEU A 82 -0.99 -0.65 14.16
C LEU A 82 -0.31 0.54 14.85
N THR A 83 0.53 0.27 15.86
CA THR A 83 1.19 1.32 16.66
C THR A 83 2.67 1.46 16.37
N ASP A 84 3.33 0.40 15.87
CA ASP A 84 4.73 0.42 15.46
C ASP A 84 4.84 0.33 13.92
N PRO A 85 5.12 1.45 13.22
CA PRO A 85 5.32 1.46 11.77
C PRO A 85 6.48 0.57 11.32
N ALA A 86 7.51 0.35 12.13
CA ALA A 86 8.67 -0.45 11.75
C ALA A 86 8.29 -1.92 11.48
N LEU A 87 7.19 -2.40 12.05
CA LEU A 87 6.64 -3.74 11.79
C LEU A 87 5.88 -3.84 10.45
N ARG A 88 5.67 -2.71 9.77
CA ARG A 88 5.03 -2.59 8.45
C ARG A 88 6.00 -2.20 7.34
N ARG A 89 7.31 -2.19 7.60
CA ARG A 89 8.37 -1.91 6.62
C ARG A 89 9.24 -3.14 6.42
N ARG A 90 9.49 -3.54 5.17
CA ARG A 90 10.51 -4.54 4.84
C ARG A 90 11.89 -3.89 4.91
N ARG A 91 12.73 -4.39 5.81
CA ARG A 91 14.15 -4.01 5.93
C ARG A 91 15.02 -4.82 4.98
#